data_AF-A0A852TMZ9-F1
#
_entry.id   AF-A0A852TMZ9-F1
#
_cell.length_a   1.000
_cell.length_b   1.000
_cell.length_c   1.000
_cell.angle_alpha   90.00
_cell.angle_beta   90.00
_cell.angle_gamma   90.00
#
_symmetry.space_group_name_H-M   'P 1'
#
loop_
_entity.id
_entity.type
_entity.pdbx_description
1 polymer ?
#
loop_
_entity_poly.entity_id
_entity_poly.type
_entity_poly.pdbx_seq_one_letter_code
_entity_poly.pdbx_strand_id
1 'polypeptide(L)' 'MGITGSLKNGMDAEWLALILEAKELGISKEAILNFLHQNEVGEVVLKNR' A
#
# COMPACT_ATOMS: atom_id res chain seq x y z
N MET A 1 -1.46 -15.72 -16.32
CA MET A 1 -1.57 -14.24 -16.40
C MET A 1 -1.29 -13.70 -15.01
N GLY A 2 -0.12 -13.08 -14.84
CA GLY A 2 0.38 -12.66 -13.54
C GLY A 2 -0.38 -11.44 -13.02
N ILE A 3 -0.72 -11.50 -11.74
CA ILE A 3 -1.11 -10.40 -10.85
C ILE A 3 -0.16 -9.19 -10.89
N THR A 4 0.98 -9.31 -11.59
CA THR A 4 2.00 -8.27 -11.81
C THR A 4 1.62 -7.22 -12.86
N GLY A 5 0.58 -7.46 -13.68
CA GLY A 5 0.15 -6.53 -14.73
C GLY A 5 -0.56 -5.28 -14.21
N SER A 6 -1.39 -5.41 -13.16
CA SER A 6 -2.21 -4.30 -12.64
C SER A 6 -1.50 -3.46 -11.57
N LEU A 7 -0.52 -4.04 -10.84
CA LEU A 7 0.27 -3.30 -9.84
C LEU A 7 1.26 -2.30 -10.47
N LYS A 8 1.71 -2.55 -11.71
CA LYS A 8 2.67 -1.68 -12.41
C LYS A 8 2.09 -0.34 -12.85
N ASN A 9 0.76 -0.16 -12.86
CA ASN A 9 0.11 1.02 -13.43
C ASN A 9 -0.51 1.97 -12.39
N GLY A 10 -0.39 1.69 -11.08
CA GLY A 10 -1.12 2.45 -10.07
C GLY A 10 -0.56 2.44 -8.64
N MET A 11 0.69 2.00 -8.42
CA MET A 11 1.33 2.23 -7.13
C MET A 11 2.12 3.53 -7.22
N ASP A 12 1.55 4.59 -6.64
CA ASP A 12 2.16 5.91 -6.60
C ASP A 12 3.58 5.83 -6.04
N ALA A 13 4.52 6.59 -6.63
CA ALA A 13 5.91 6.60 -6.19
C ALA A 13 6.01 7.03 -4.71
N GLU A 14 5.08 7.88 -4.25
CA GLU A 14 4.99 8.30 -2.86
C GLU A 14 4.59 7.14 -1.94
N TRP A 15 3.61 6.31 -2.34
CA TRP A 15 3.24 5.11 -1.59
C TRP A 15 4.38 4.10 -1.50
N LEU A 16 5.18 3.94 -2.56
CA LEU A 16 6.35 3.08 -2.54
C LEU A 16 7.43 3.60 -1.57
N ALA A 17 7.69 4.91 -1.58
CA ALA A 17 8.65 5.54 -0.67
C ALA A 17 8.25 5.33 0.81
N LEU A 18 6.97 5.51 1.14
CA LEU A 18 6.46 5.31 2.50
C LEU A 18 6.61 3.85 2.98
N ILE A 19 6.36 2.88 2.11
CA ILE A 19 6.55 1.45 2.45
C ILE A 19 8.03 1.10 2.63
N LEU A 20 8.93 1.72 1.86
CA LEU A 20 10.37 1.54 2.02
C LEU A 20 10.86 2.14 3.34
N GLU A 21 10.45 3.36 3.67
CA GLU A 21 10.79 4.00 4.94
C GLU A 21 10.27 3.20 6.15
N ALA A 22 9.02 2.73 6.09
CA ALA A 22 8.45 1.88 7.13
C ALA A 22 9.28 0.60 7.35
N LYS A 23 9.83 0.03 6.27
CA LYS A 23 10.73 -1.14 6.35
C LYS A 23 12.07 -0.78 7.01
N GLU A 24 12.65 0.38 6.69
CA GLU A 24 13.88 0.87 7.33
C GLU A 24 13.70 1.16 8.82
N LEU A 25 12.50 1.61 9.22
CA LEU A 25 12.09 1.78 10.60
C LEU A 25 11.76 0.47 11.34
N GLY A 26 11.84 -0.68 10.65
CA GLY A 26 11.57 -1.98 11.24
C GLY A 26 10.09 -2.27 11.50
N ILE A 27 9.19 -1.51 10.88
CA ILE A 27 7.74 -1.71 11.01
C ILE A 27 7.36 -3.01 10.29
N SER A 28 6.67 -3.90 11.02
CA SER A 28 6.24 -5.17 10.44
C SER A 28 5.14 -4.95 9.40
N LYS A 29 5.14 -5.79 8.37
CA LYS A 29 4.09 -5.81 7.35
C LYS A 29 2.69 -5.94 7.97
N GLU A 30 2.56 -6.74 9.03
CA GLU A 30 1.30 -6.93 9.74
C GLU A 30 0.82 -5.66 10.43
N ALA A 31 1.73 -4.87 11.02
CA ALA A 31 1.38 -3.58 11.60
C ALA A 31 0.89 -2.58 10.53
N ILE A 32 1.55 -2.54 9.37
CA ILE A 32 1.14 -1.69 8.24
C ILE A 32 -0.24 -2.11 7.72
N LEU A 33 -0.48 -3.40 7.51
CA LEU A 33 -1.76 -3.92 7.04
C LEU A 33 -2.88 -3.68 8.07
N ASN A 34 -2.61 -3.87 9.35
CA ASN A 34 -3.56 -3.59 10.42
C ASN A 34 -3.91 -2.11 10.46
N PHE A 35 -2.92 -1.22 10.33
CA PHE A 35 -3.16 0.23 10.25
C PHE A 35 -4.05 0.59 9.05
N LEU A 36 -3.74 0.09 7.86
CA LEU A 36 -4.53 0.36 6.65
C LEU A 36 -5.95 -0.18 6.74
N HIS A 37 -6.15 -1.34 7.36
CA HIS A 37 -7.47 -1.92 7.61
C HIS A 37 -8.27 -1.17 8.67
N GLN A 38 -7.63 -0.70 9.75
CA GLN A 38 -8.30 0.01 10.84
C GLN A 38 -8.74 1.43 10.47
N ASN A 39 -8.07 2.06 9.51
CA ASN A 39 -8.32 3.46 9.15
C ASN A 39 -9.20 3.63 7.89
N GLU A 40 -9.90 2.58 7.44
CA GLU A 40 -10.82 2.60 6.28
C GLU A 40 -10.24 3.27 5.01
N VAL A 41 -8.91 3.24 4.82
CA VAL A 41 -8.25 3.70 3.59
C VAL A 41 -8.67 2.84 2.38
N GLY A 42 -9.36 1.71 2.64
CA GLY A 42 -10.03 0.90 1.63
C GLY A 42 -11.08 1.63 0.79
N GLU A 43 -11.74 2.67 1.31
CA GLU A 43 -12.78 3.37 0.53
C GLU A 43 -12.23 4.46 -0.40
N VAL A 44 -11.08 5.07 -0.07
CA VAL A 44 -10.48 6.17 -0.85
C VAL A 44 -9.63 5.63 -2.01
N VAL A 45 -8.98 4.48 -1.84
CA VAL A 45 -8.14 3.87 -2.89
C VAL A 45 -8.97 3.18 -3.98
N LEU A 46 -10.21 2.77 -3.69
CA LEU A 46 -11.06 2.04 -4.63
C LEU A 46 -12.08 2.89 -5.41
N LYS A 47 -12.29 4.16 -5.04
CA LYS A 47 -13.28 5.05 -5.69
C LYS A 47 -12.78 5.82 -6.93
N ASN A 48 -11.50 5.73 -7.28
CA ASN A 48 -10.95 6.32 -8.51
C ASN A 48 -10.88 5.31 -9.69
N ARG A 49 -11.97 4.56 -9.92
CA ARG A 49 -12.09 3.66 -11.08
C ARG A 49 -13.22 4.09 -12.00
#